data_AF-A0A914AMR7-F1
#
_entry.id   AF-A0A914AMR7-F1
#
_cell.length_a   1.000
_cell.length_b   1.000
_cell.length_c   1.000
_cell.angle_alpha   90.00
_cell.angle_beta   90.00
_cell.angle_gamma   90.00
#
_symmetry.space_group_name_H-M   'P 1'
#
loop_
_entity.id
_entity.type
_entity.pdbx_description
1 polymer ?
#
loop_
_entity_poly.entity_id
_entity_poly.type
_entity_poly.pdbx_seq_one_letter_code
_entity_poly.pdbx_strand_id
1 'polypeptide(L)'
;MFLGVLFLLFLTSQEVSGFWKNGSQDPTYSHLGFYQKNLTCNDAGTTCQVCFNAHSDGRAYSHVIQYTTEPYKLEFTNFAGSHEHKYSISQDDPTQANRLCYELQTTDEKFVLCLDTRFPPGVVVPDTCASPIAVVSLQFNVGDKEMRGVQVLVCKP
;
A
#
# COMPACT_ATOMS: atom_id res chain seq x y z
N MET A 1 13.15 -44.17 21.45
CA MET A 1 12.46 -43.61 22.63
C MET A 1 12.29 -42.12 22.38
N PHE A 2 11.05 -41.68 22.46
CA PHE A 2 10.51 -40.35 22.16
C PHE A 2 11.26 -39.14 22.75
N LEU A 3 11.21 -38.01 22.03
CA LEU A 3 10.67 -36.69 22.44
C LEU A 3 11.59 -35.53 22.02
N GLY A 4 11.08 -34.59 21.23
CA GLY A 4 11.78 -33.35 20.89
C GLY A 4 11.25 -32.61 19.67
N VAL A 5 9.92 -32.56 19.52
CA VAL A 5 9.20 -31.71 18.58
C VAL A 5 9.41 -30.23 18.95
N LEU A 6 9.40 -29.36 17.94
CA LEU A 6 9.17 -27.90 18.02
C LEU A 6 10.28 -27.01 18.61
N PHE A 7 11.00 -26.33 17.72
CA PHE A 7 11.27 -24.89 17.85
C PHE A 7 11.18 -24.30 16.44
N LEU A 8 9.95 -24.03 16.00
CA LEU A 8 9.42 -22.66 15.91
C LEU A 8 10.20 -21.81 14.89
N LEU A 9 9.63 -21.80 13.68
CA LEU A 9 9.61 -20.72 12.71
C LEU A 9 9.80 -19.34 13.37
N PHE A 10 11.04 -18.86 13.46
CA PHE A 10 11.33 -17.43 13.62
C PHE A 10 11.32 -16.78 12.23
N LEU A 11 10.15 -16.75 11.59
CA LEU A 11 9.83 -15.72 10.60
C LEU A 11 9.45 -14.45 11.38
N THR A 12 10.43 -13.86 12.06
CA THR A 12 10.27 -12.52 12.62
C THR A 12 10.40 -11.55 11.46
N SER A 13 9.26 -11.06 10.99
CA SER A 13 9.15 -9.81 10.22
C SER A 13 9.91 -8.72 10.97
N GLN A 14 11.15 -8.45 10.56
CA GLN A 14 11.85 -7.25 11.01
C GLN A 14 11.23 -6.07 10.28
N GLU A 15 10.51 -5.23 11.02
CA GLU A 15 10.13 -3.92 10.56
C GLU A 15 11.43 -3.16 10.25
N VAL A 16 11.63 -2.84 8.97
CA VAL A 16 12.77 -2.02 8.53
C VAL A 16 12.39 -0.56 8.77
N SER A 17 12.99 0.07 9.78
CA SER A 17 12.84 1.50 10.06
C SER A 17 13.97 2.29 9.41
N GLY A 18 13.63 3.35 8.67
CA GLY A 18 14.59 4.24 8.01
C GLY A 18 14.74 5.56 8.76
N PHE A 19 15.89 5.78 9.41
CA PHE A 19 16.21 7.01 10.12
C PHE A 19 16.49 8.19 9.16
N TRP A 20 15.65 9.22 9.15
CA TRP A 20 15.92 10.49 8.47
C TRP A 20 15.85 11.70 9.40
N LYS A 21 16.78 12.65 9.23
CA LYS A 21 16.80 13.95 9.93
C LYS A 21 15.93 15.00 9.22
N ASN A 22 15.55 16.04 9.97
CA ASN A 22 14.69 17.16 9.54
C ASN A 22 15.05 17.75 8.17
N GLY A 23 14.06 17.74 7.26
CA GLY A 23 14.14 18.36 5.94
C GLY A 23 14.44 17.40 4.78
N SER A 24 14.60 16.10 5.05
CA SER A 24 14.82 15.10 4.00
C SER A 24 13.55 14.83 3.18
N GLN A 25 13.66 14.89 1.86
CA GLN A 25 12.70 14.28 0.93
C GLN A 25 13.34 13.00 0.37
N ASP A 26 12.79 11.84 0.71
CA ASP A 26 13.10 10.58 0.00
C ASP A 26 12.06 10.40 -1.12
N PRO A 27 12.39 10.71 -2.38
CA PRO A 27 11.49 10.50 -3.51
C PRO A 27 11.35 9.02 -3.90
N THR A 28 12.20 8.14 -3.34
CA THR A 28 12.28 6.72 -3.72
C THR A 28 11.43 5.80 -2.86
N TYR A 29 10.98 6.27 -1.69
CA TYR A 29 10.20 5.48 -0.71
C TYR A 29 10.88 4.19 -0.25
N SER A 30 12.20 4.12 -0.39
CA SER A 30 13.01 2.91 -0.17
C SER A 30 12.96 2.36 1.27
N HIS A 31 12.44 3.15 2.21
CA HIS A 31 12.31 2.80 3.62
C HIS A 31 10.89 2.40 4.05
N LEU A 32 9.90 2.49 3.16
CA LEU A 32 8.56 2.01 3.45
C LEU A 32 8.54 0.48 3.31
N GLY A 33 7.75 -0.20 4.15
CA GLY A 33 7.54 -1.64 3.98
C GLY A 33 6.88 -1.91 2.63
N PHE A 34 7.47 -2.77 1.80
CA PHE A 34 6.95 -3.08 0.46
C PHE A 34 6.25 -4.43 0.44
N TYR A 35 4.97 -4.44 0.04
CA TYR A 35 4.13 -5.63 0.02
C TYR A 35 3.51 -5.82 -1.36
N GLN A 36 3.43 -7.07 -1.81
CA GLN A 36 2.61 -7.44 -2.96
C GLN A 36 1.21 -7.83 -2.47
N LYS A 37 0.17 -7.35 -3.16
CA LYS A 37 -1.21 -7.83 -3.00
C LYS A 37 -1.78 -8.22 -4.37
N ASN A 38 -2.14 -9.50 -4.47
CA ASN A 38 -2.91 -10.00 -5.60
C ASN A 38 -4.38 -9.71 -5.36
N LEU A 39 -5.03 -9.15 -6.38
CA LEU A 39 -6.47 -8.93 -6.36
C LEU A 39 -7.21 -10.23 -6.62
N THR A 40 -8.46 -10.29 -6.18
CA THR A 40 -9.43 -11.30 -6.62
C THR A 40 -10.42 -10.62 -7.56
N CYS A 41 -10.59 -11.17 -8.76
CA CYS A 41 -11.50 -10.63 -9.77
C CYS A 41 -12.86 -11.32 -9.76
N ASN A 42 -13.88 -10.60 -10.21
CA ASN A 42 -15.17 -11.19 -10.59
C ASN A 42 -15.03 -12.12 -11.80
N ASP A 43 -16.07 -12.88 -12.12
CA ASP A 43 -16.07 -13.86 -13.23
C ASP A 43 -15.72 -13.24 -14.59
N ALA A 44 -16.11 -11.99 -14.81
CA ALA A 44 -15.80 -11.25 -16.03
C ALA A 44 -14.36 -10.70 -16.08
N GLY A 45 -13.62 -10.72 -14.98
CA GLY A 45 -12.27 -10.16 -14.88
C GLY A 45 -12.22 -8.63 -14.98
N THR A 46 -13.36 -7.95 -14.86
CA THR A 46 -13.53 -6.50 -15.07
C THR A 46 -13.44 -5.68 -13.79
N THR A 47 -13.76 -6.29 -12.65
CA THR A 47 -13.62 -5.68 -11.32
C THR A 47 -12.82 -6.62 -10.45
N CYS A 48 -11.71 -6.13 -9.92
CA CYS A 48 -10.81 -6.88 -9.06
C CYS A 48 -10.60 -6.12 -7.76
N GLN A 49 -10.56 -6.83 -6.63
CA GLN A 49 -10.37 -6.19 -5.33
C GLN A 49 -9.57 -7.05 -4.36
N VAL A 50 -8.99 -6.39 -3.36
CA VAL A 50 -8.41 -7.03 -2.18
C VAL A 50 -8.83 -6.24 -0.95
N CYS A 51 -9.14 -6.97 0.12
CA CYS A 51 -9.40 -6.40 1.43
C CYS A 51 -8.28 -6.84 2.37
N PHE A 52 -7.75 -5.93 3.17
CA PHE A 52 -6.77 -6.27 4.20
C PHE A 52 -6.89 -5.34 5.40
N ASN A 53 -6.54 -5.86 6.57
CA ASN A 53 -6.53 -5.09 7.80
C ASN A 53 -5.10 -4.66 8.11
N ALA A 54 -4.96 -3.43 8.61
CA ALA A 54 -3.73 -2.89 9.17
C ALA A 54 -3.98 -2.44 10.61
N HIS A 55 -2.92 -2.39 11.42
CA HIS A 55 -3.00 -1.86 12.79
C HIS A 55 -1.98 -0.72 12.93
N SER A 56 -2.39 0.40 13.51
CA SER A 56 -1.52 1.51 13.90
C SER A 56 -2.00 2.07 15.23
N ASP A 57 -1.07 2.31 16.16
CA ASP A 57 -1.35 2.90 17.49
C ASP A 57 -2.51 2.24 18.26
N GLY A 58 -2.56 0.90 18.20
CA GLY A 58 -3.60 0.10 18.84
C GLY A 58 -4.97 0.16 18.17
N ARG A 59 -5.10 0.84 17.03
CA ARG A 59 -6.33 0.92 16.23
C ARG A 59 -6.23 0.00 15.02
N ALA A 60 -7.33 -0.67 14.71
CA ALA A 60 -7.48 -1.47 13.50
C ALA A 60 -8.09 -0.61 12.38
N TYR A 61 -7.52 -0.74 11.19
CA TYR A 61 -7.99 -0.12 9.96
C TYR A 61 -8.28 -1.22 8.95
N SER A 62 -9.40 -1.10 8.24
CA SER A 62 -9.67 -1.96 7.08
C SER A 62 -9.42 -1.18 5.81
N HIS A 63 -8.75 -1.81 4.85
CA HIS A 63 -8.43 -1.23 3.56
C HIS A 63 -9.00 -2.09 2.45
N VAL A 64 -9.58 -1.43 1.46
CA VAL A 64 -10.03 -2.06 0.21
C VAL A 64 -9.31 -1.37 -0.93
N ILE A 65 -8.62 -2.16 -1.75
CA ILE A 65 -8.11 -1.70 -3.04
C ILE A 65 -8.97 -2.35 -4.11
N GLN A 66 -9.59 -1.56 -4.97
CA GLN A 66 -10.40 -2.02 -6.09
C GLN A 66 -9.86 -1.45 -7.40
N TYR A 67 -9.80 -2.29 -8.43
CA TYR A 67 -9.47 -1.93 -9.79
C TYR A 67 -10.59 -2.34 -10.73
N THR A 68 -11.08 -1.41 -11.54
CA THR A 68 -12.08 -1.64 -12.60
C THR A 68 -11.44 -1.37 -13.95
N THR A 69 -11.75 -2.17 -14.98
CA THR A 69 -11.15 -2.03 -16.33
C THR A 69 -11.89 -1.08 -17.26
N GLU A 70 -13.14 -0.72 -16.98
CA GLU A 70 -13.92 0.20 -17.82
C GLU A 70 -14.92 1.04 -16.99
N PRO A 71 -14.67 2.36 -16.83
CA PRO A 71 -13.40 3.03 -17.12
C PRO A 71 -12.28 2.46 -16.24
N TYR A 72 -11.01 2.63 -16.65
CA TYR A 72 -9.88 2.19 -15.84
C TYR A 72 -9.86 3.00 -14.56
N LYS A 73 -10.20 2.37 -13.44
CA LYS A 73 -10.33 3.06 -12.16
C LYS A 73 -9.61 2.26 -11.08
N LEU A 74 -8.68 2.92 -10.40
CA LEU A 74 -8.09 2.41 -9.16
C LEU A 74 -8.68 3.20 -7.99
N GLU A 75 -9.21 2.48 -7.02
CA GLU A 75 -9.84 3.02 -5.83
C GLU A 75 -9.21 2.41 -4.58
N PHE A 76 -8.91 3.27 -3.61
CA PHE A 76 -8.49 2.90 -2.28
C PHE A 76 -9.52 3.43 -1.28
N THR A 77 -10.06 2.53 -0.49
CA THR A 77 -10.99 2.85 0.59
C THR A 77 -10.37 2.46 1.92
N ASN A 78 -10.37 3.38 2.87
CA ASN A 78 -9.96 3.17 4.25
C ASN A 78 -11.17 3.28 5.18
N PHE A 79 -11.30 2.32 6.08
CA PHE A 79 -12.30 2.30 7.15
C PHE A 79 -11.60 2.44 8.50
N ALA A 80 -11.99 3.46 9.26
CA ALA A 80 -11.53 3.73 10.61
C ALA A 80 -12.74 3.86 11.54
N GLY A 81 -13.13 2.75 12.18
CA GLY A 81 -14.37 2.69 12.95
C GLY A 81 -15.60 2.92 12.07
N SER A 82 -16.36 4.00 12.32
CA SER A 82 -17.54 4.39 11.52
C SER A 82 -17.23 5.36 10.38
N HIS A 83 -15.96 5.73 10.18
CA HIS A 83 -15.55 6.64 9.12
C HIS A 83 -15.03 5.88 7.91
N GLU A 84 -15.49 6.28 6.72
CA GLU A 84 -15.02 5.80 5.43
C GLU A 84 -14.33 6.95 4.69
N HIS A 85 -13.10 6.70 4.24
CA HIS A 85 -12.36 7.60 3.36
C HIS A 85 -12.09 6.89 2.04
N LYS A 86 -12.53 7.48 0.93
CA LYS A 86 -12.38 6.92 -0.41
C LYS A 86 -11.53 7.85 -1.28
N TYR A 87 -10.59 7.26 -1.99
CA TYR A 87 -9.63 7.93 -2.86
C TYR A 87 -9.57 7.17 -4.18
N SER A 88 -9.56 7.86 -5.32
CA SER A 88 -9.56 7.16 -6.59
C SER A 88 -8.92 7.96 -7.71
N ILE A 89 -8.32 7.23 -8.65
CA ILE A 89 -7.90 7.73 -9.95
C ILE A 89 -8.66 6.98 -11.04
N SER A 90 -9.21 7.73 -12.00
CA SER A 90 -9.84 7.21 -13.20
C SER A 90 -9.05 7.65 -14.43
N GLN A 91 -8.92 6.77 -15.41
CA GLN A 91 -8.13 6.96 -16.62
C GLN A 91 -8.87 6.33 -17.81
N ASP A 92 -8.71 6.93 -18.98
CA ASP A 92 -9.24 6.35 -20.22
C ASP A 92 -8.25 5.33 -20.83
N ASP A 93 -6.96 5.51 -20.57
CA ASP A 93 -5.86 4.66 -21.06
C ASP A 93 -4.98 4.22 -19.88
N PRO A 94 -4.93 2.90 -19.55
CA PRO A 94 -4.22 2.38 -18.39
C PRO A 94 -2.69 2.34 -18.61
N THR A 95 -2.24 2.54 -19.85
CA THR A 95 -0.82 2.61 -20.17
C THR A 95 -0.22 3.97 -19.82
N GLN A 96 -1.06 4.97 -19.59
CA GLN A 96 -0.62 6.29 -19.17
C GLN A 96 -0.22 6.28 -17.70
N ALA A 97 1.07 6.50 -17.48
CA ALA A 97 1.67 6.67 -16.18
C ALA A 97 1.09 7.92 -15.49
N ASN A 98 0.35 7.71 -14.40
CA ASN A 98 -0.22 8.77 -13.59
C ASN A 98 0.07 8.55 -12.12
N ARG A 99 0.17 9.65 -11.39
CA ARG A 99 0.32 9.65 -9.95
C ARG A 99 -0.58 10.69 -9.33
N LEU A 100 -1.41 10.27 -8.38
CA LEU A 100 -2.26 11.17 -7.61
C LEU A 100 -1.98 10.97 -6.12
N CYS A 101 -1.65 12.05 -5.43
CA CYS A 101 -1.39 12.04 -3.99
C CYS A 101 -2.40 12.91 -3.24
N TYR A 102 -2.87 12.39 -2.12
CA TYR A 102 -3.75 13.06 -1.18
C TYR A 102 -2.97 13.28 0.10
N GLU A 103 -2.92 14.53 0.55
CA GLU A 103 -2.28 14.88 1.82
C GLU A 103 -3.36 15.22 2.84
N LEU A 104 -3.30 14.58 4.01
CA LEU A 104 -4.08 14.96 5.18
C LEU A 104 -3.11 15.43 6.26
N GLN A 105 -3.33 16.63 6.76
CA GLN A 105 -2.53 17.19 7.83
C GLN A 105 -3.42 17.48 9.04
N THR A 106 -3.03 16.94 10.19
CA THR A 106 -3.59 17.29 11.50
C THR A 106 -2.57 18.16 12.25
N THR A 107 -2.89 18.55 13.48
CA THR A 107 -1.99 19.35 14.33
C THR A 107 -0.65 18.64 14.58
N ASP A 108 -0.69 17.31 14.74
CA ASP A 108 0.47 16.52 15.21
C ASP A 108 1.00 15.55 14.14
N GLU A 109 0.24 15.33 13.06
CA GLU A 109 0.52 14.28 12.09
C GLU A 109 0.32 14.75 10.64
N LYS A 110 1.18 14.27 9.74
CA LYS A 110 0.99 14.41 8.29
C LYS A 110 0.87 13.03 7.67
N PHE A 111 -0.25 12.78 7.00
CA PHE A 111 -0.52 11.58 6.21
C PHE A 111 -0.46 11.91 4.72
N VAL A 112 0.17 11.04 3.93
CA VAL A 112 0.20 11.14 2.47
C VAL A 112 -0.18 9.78 1.89
N LEU A 113 -1.26 9.75 1.11
CA LEU A 113 -1.68 8.59 0.33
C LEU A 113 -1.42 8.88 -1.14
N CYS A 114 -0.63 8.06 -1.82
CA CYS A 114 -0.41 8.15 -3.26
C CYS A 114 -0.93 6.90 -3.98
N LEU A 115 -1.68 7.10 -5.05
CA LEU A 115 -2.07 6.10 -6.04
C LEU A 115 -1.19 6.31 -7.27
N ASP A 116 -0.28 5.36 -7.52
CA ASP A 116 0.74 5.50 -8.55
C ASP A 116 0.63 4.38 -9.59
N THR A 117 0.21 4.70 -10.82
CA THR A 117 0.28 3.76 -11.96
C THR A 117 1.63 3.84 -12.67
N ARG A 118 2.50 4.79 -12.29
CA ARG A 118 3.90 4.86 -12.70
C ARG A 118 4.76 4.16 -11.65
N PHE A 119 5.19 2.93 -11.89
CA PHE A 119 6.12 2.27 -10.97
C PHE A 119 7.36 3.17 -10.73
N PRO A 120 7.61 3.61 -9.49
CA PRO A 120 8.75 4.46 -9.19
C PRO A 120 10.05 3.79 -9.63
N PRO A 121 11.06 4.55 -10.09
CA PRO A 121 12.38 3.99 -10.40
C PRO A 121 12.92 3.22 -9.21
N GLY A 122 13.29 1.95 -9.41
CA GLY A 122 13.79 1.07 -8.35
C GLY A 122 12.74 0.12 -7.73
N VAL A 123 11.45 0.28 -8.06
CA VAL A 123 10.45 -0.75 -7.73
C VAL A 123 10.66 -1.96 -8.63
N VAL A 124 11.20 -3.03 -8.05
CA VAL A 124 11.32 -4.33 -8.72
C VAL A 124 9.97 -5.04 -8.63
N VAL A 125 9.31 -5.21 -9.76
CA VAL A 125 8.11 -6.04 -9.84
C VAL A 125 8.54 -7.51 -9.75
N PRO A 126 8.13 -8.25 -8.73
CA PRO A 126 8.50 -9.65 -8.59
C PRO A 126 7.75 -10.50 -9.62
N ASP A 127 8.34 -11.63 -10.04
CA ASP A 127 7.74 -12.55 -11.01
C ASP A 127 6.38 -13.13 -10.56
N THR A 128 6.10 -13.07 -9.25
CA THR A 128 4.81 -13.42 -8.66
C THR A 128 3.69 -12.43 -8.97
N CYS A 129 3.99 -11.30 -9.62
CA CYS A 129 3.04 -10.28 -10.03
C CYS A 129 2.87 -10.30 -11.55
N ALA A 130 2.01 -11.18 -12.06
CA ALA A 130 1.84 -11.42 -13.49
C ALA A 130 1.39 -10.17 -14.27
N SER A 131 0.57 -9.33 -13.65
CA SER A 131 0.01 -8.12 -14.27
C SER A 131 -0.01 -6.98 -13.26
N PRO A 132 1.07 -6.18 -13.16
CA PRO A 132 1.17 -5.09 -12.21
C PRO A 132 0.24 -3.93 -12.62
N ILE A 133 -0.56 -3.44 -11.68
CA ILE A 133 -1.54 -2.37 -11.91
C ILE A 133 -1.01 -1.03 -11.40
N ALA A 134 -0.58 -0.98 -10.13
CA ALA A 134 -0.21 0.25 -9.46
C ALA A 134 0.58 -0.02 -8.17
N VAL A 135 1.18 1.02 -7.62
CA VAL A 135 1.67 1.08 -6.24
C VAL A 135 0.78 2.04 -5.44
N VAL A 136 0.20 1.54 -4.36
CA VAL A 136 -0.50 2.35 -3.36
C VAL A 136 0.46 2.62 -2.22
N SER A 137 0.85 3.87 -2.02
CA SER A 137 1.77 4.26 -0.93
C SER A 137 1.01 5.00 0.15
N LEU A 138 1.11 4.53 1.39
CA LEU A 138 0.61 5.24 2.57
C LEU A 138 1.82 5.65 3.41
N GLN A 139 1.95 6.95 3.66
CA GLN A 139 3.00 7.54 4.48
C GLN A 139 2.39 8.33 5.62
N PHE A 140 3.04 8.31 6.76
CA PHE A 140 2.69 9.13 7.90
C PHE A 140 3.94 9.59 8.64
N ASN A 141 3.89 10.84 9.10
CA ASN A 141 4.91 11.46 9.95
C ASN A 141 4.22 11.83 11.27
N VAL A 142 4.75 11.37 12.41
CA VAL A 142 4.14 11.60 13.73
C VAL A 142 5.18 12.20 14.66
N GLY A 143 5.06 13.49 15.03
CA GLY A 143 5.81 14.13 16.12
C GLY A 143 7.35 14.21 16.01
N ASP A 144 8.04 13.08 15.84
CA ASP A 144 9.49 12.90 15.65
C ASP A 144 9.96 13.23 14.22
N LYS A 145 9.02 13.46 13.30
CA LYS A 145 9.23 13.72 11.86
C LYS A 145 9.85 12.53 11.12
N GLU A 146 9.87 11.36 11.72
CA GLU A 146 10.23 10.12 11.05
C GLU A 146 9.10 9.72 10.09
N MET A 147 9.47 9.43 8.85
CA MET A 147 8.53 8.94 7.86
C MET A 147 8.36 7.44 8.05
N ARG A 148 7.13 7.03 8.33
CA ARG A 148 6.73 5.62 8.41
C ARG A 148 5.65 5.35 7.39
N GLY A 149 5.47 4.08 7.05
CA GLY A 149 4.43 3.69 6.11
C GLY A 149 4.75 2.45 5.32
N VAL A 150 3.91 2.24 4.31
CA VAL A 150 3.93 1.04 3.47
C VAL A 150 3.67 1.39 2.02
N GLN A 151 4.21 0.57 1.14
CA GLN A 151 3.88 0.52 -0.27
C GLN A 151 3.25 -0.83 -0.59
N VAL A 152 2.17 -0.79 -1.34
CA VAL A 152 1.46 -1.98 -1.78
C VAL A 152 1.48 -2.02 -3.30
N LEU A 153 2.27 -2.93 -3.85
CA LEU A 153 2.20 -3.30 -5.26
C LEU A 153 0.93 -4.12 -5.49
N VAL A 154 0.05 -3.58 -6.33
CA VAL A 154 -1.24 -4.18 -6.65
C VAL A 154 -1.10 -4.93 -7.97
N CYS A 155 -1.42 -6.23 -7.94
CA CYS A 155 -1.29 -7.12 -9.07
C CYS A 155 -2.65 -7.72 -9.43
N LYS A 156 -2.96 -7.73 -10.73
CA LYS A 156 -4.04 -8.56 -11.26
C LYS A 156 -3.58 -10.03 -11.26
N PRO A 157 -4.45 -10.98 -10.86
CA PRO A 157 -4.14 -12.41 -10.95
C PRO A 157 -4.00 -12.89 -12.38
#